data_AF-A0A969SUS1-F1
#
_entry.id   AF-A0A969SUS1-F1
#
_cell.length_a   1.000
_cell.length_b   1.000
_cell.length_c   1.000
_cell.angle_alpha   90.00
_cell.angle_beta   90.00
_cell.angle_gamma   90.00
#
_symmetry.space_group_name_H-M   'P 1'
#
loop_
_entity.id
_entity.type
_entity.pdbx_description
1 polymer ?
#
loop_
_entity_poly.entity_id
_entity_poly.type
_entity_poly.pdbx_seq_one_letter_code
_entity_poly.pdbx_strand_id
1 'polypeptide(L)'
;MAGISKAERDKLYLKVKHEMGFPIRPVQTTDEMMDSFLDSAIEDYSSYLNDWLIQQQWVSLQGLELGTADFLTAYSTKSNDFMRSFTFAYSRQVGLGTNAPAAAGWELKRDFIVTSADTQVYVIPANREVNELLWETPPGIDGGNNDPFALTNWTAGQMGWGYMGRPAMYVQPTYSTLLSAQDRRMKQRILQSTLTYRITGNEDGTKCIHLYPLPGGRNEIADRWGKHYQGRKVWYFYYDTAGKDRDKCLEENDDTIKLPSDAPTQILKYSNLNDVARQQVRDLFFAKCFMSEGRIRGFWTGEVGSGEFMKTMDYRFLFDQGDQLKEATKEKIFGTLEKLSLVQMTADRASIAENVNKERGYQPPRTPIISI
;
A
#
# COMPACT_ATOMS: atom_id res chain seq x y z
N MET A 1 -2.51 39.16 -7.25
CA MET A 1 -3.77 39.05 -8.01
C MET A 1 -3.74 37.77 -8.82
N ALA A 2 -4.66 36.85 -8.51
CA ALA A 2 -5.02 35.53 -9.05
C ALA A 2 -4.61 35.02 -10.46
N GLY A 3 -3.64 35.59 -11.19
CA GLY A 3 -3.26 35.14 -12.53
C GLY A 3 -4.37 35.30 -13.58
N ILE A 4 -5.41 36.11 -13.31
CA ILE A 4 -6.50 36.43 -14.23
C ILE A 4 -6.13 37.62 -15.11
N SER A 5 -6.53 37.60 -16.39
CA SER A 5 -6.34 38.74 -17.28
C SER A 5 -7.29 39.89 -16.92
N LYS A 6 -6.87 41.14 -17.13
CA LYS A 6 -7.69 42.32 -16.83
C LYS A 6 -9.05 42.28 -17.55
N ALA A 7 -9.06 41.87 -18.82
CA ALA A 7 -10.28 41.78 -19.63
C ALA A 7 -11.28 40.73 -19.09
N GLU A 8 -10.79 39.56 -18.65
CA GLU A 8 -11.65 38.53 -18.07
C GLU A 8 -12.20 38.93 -16.71
N ARG A 9 -11.36 39.60 -15.90
CA ARG A 9 -11.76 40.14 -14.60
C ARG A 9 -12.88 41.17 -14.74
N ASP A 10 -12.71 42.15 -15.63
CA ASP A 10 -13.70 43.19 -15.84
C ASP A 10 -15.04 42.60 -16.35
N LYS A 11 -14.96 41.55 -17.20
CA LYS A 11 -16.14 40.78 -17.64
C LYS A 11 -16.81 40.03 -16.49
N LEU A 12 -16.04 39.47 -15.56
CA LEU A 12 -16.55 38.77 -14.37
C LEU A 12 -17.29 39.75 -13.45
N TYR A 13 -16.70 40.93 -13.21
CA TYR A 13 -17.29 41.97 -12.35
C TYR A 13 -18.56 42.55 -12.95
N LEU A 14 -18.56 42.79 -14.26
CA LEU A 14 -19.75 43.25 -14.96
C LEU A 14 -20.89 42.22 -14.85
N LYS A 15 -20.60 40.92 -14.95
CA LYS A 15 -21.60 39.87 -14.72
C LYS A 15 -22.17 39.89 -13.30
N VAL A 16 -21.32 40.00 -12.27
CA VAL A 16 -21.79 40.13 -10.87
C VAL A 16 -22.69 41.34 -10.70
N LYS A 17 -22.26 42.49 -11.22
CA LYS A 17 -23.03 43.73 -11.12
C LYS A 17 -24.40 43.57 -11.77
N HIS A 18 -24.49 42.93 -12.93
CA HIS A 18 -25.78 42.66 -13.58
C HIS A 18 -26.68 41.70 -12.79
N GLU A 19 -26.12 40.63 -12.22
CA GLU A 19 -26.87 39.71 -11.33
C GLU A 19 -27.40 40.43 -10.09
N MET A 20 -26.70 41.46 -9.59
CA MET A 20 -27.15 42.32 -8.50
C MET A 20 -28.16 43.40 -8.90
N GLY A 21 -28.48 43.52 -10.20
CA GLY A 21 -29.45 44.46 -10.72
C GLY A 21 -28.87 45.80 -11.20
N PHE A 22 -27.56 45.91 -11.41
CA PHE A 22 -26.96 47.05 -12.11
C PHE A 22 -27.40 47.08 -13.59
N PRO A 23 -27.77 48.25 -14.15
CA PRO A 23 -27.64 49.61 -13.62
C PRO A 23 -28.85 50.15 -12.85
N ILE A 24 -29.95 49.38 -12.75
CA ILE A 24 -31.21 49.83 -12.15
C ILE A 24 -31.06 50.04 -10.64
N ARG A 25 -30.33 49.15 -9.97
CA ARG A 25 -29.99 49.26 -8.53
C ARG A 25 -28.52 49.63 -8.38
N PRO A 26 -28.17 50.66 -7.57
CA PRO A 26 -26.79 50.95 -7.27
C PRO A 26 -26.19 49.81 -6.44
N VAL A 27 -25.04 49.30 -6.88
CA VAL A 27 -24.25 48.28 -6.18
C VAL A 27 -23.21 49.02 -5.33
N GLN A 28 -23.11 48.66 -4.05
CA GLN A 28 -22.27 49.37 -3.07
C GLN A 28 -20.87 48.76 -2.96
N THR A 29 -20.69 47.52 -3.41
CA THR A 29 -19.39 46.85 -3.48
C THR A 29 -18.46 47.51 -4.51
N THR A 30 -17.25 47.86 -4.05
CA THR A 30 -16.20 48.45 -4.90
C THR A 30 -15.42 47.37 -5.63
N ASP A 31 -14.73 47.74 -6.71
CA ASP A 31 -13.92 46.80 -7.50
C ASP A 31 -12.75 46.21 -6.66
N GLU A 32 -12.19 46.96 -5.71
CA GLU A 32 -11.16 46.49 -4.77
C GLU A 32 -11.68 45.42 -3.80
N MET A 33 -12.94 45.55 -3.35
CA MET A 33 -13.60 44.52 -2.55
C MET A 33 -13.82 43.26 -3.39
N MET A 34 -14.21 43.42 -4.66
CA MET A 34 -14.38 42.30 -5.59
C MET A 34 -13.05 41.59 -5.92
N ASP A 35 -11.92 42.30 -5.99
CA ASP A 35 -10.59 41.70 -6.11
C ASP A 35 -10.30 40.77 -4.90
N SER A 36 -10.55 41.25 -3.69
CA SER A 36 -10.35 40.47 -2.46
C SER A 36 -11.27 39.25 -2.38
N PHE A 37 -12.55 39.41 -2.75
CA PHE A 37 -13.50 38.29 -2.75
C PHE A 37 -13.17 37.23 -3.79
N LEU A 38 -12.61 37.63 -4.93
CA LEU A 38 -12.16 36.69 -5.97
C LEU A 38 -10.97 35.86 -5.47
N ASP A 39 -9.97 36.51 -4.86
CA ASP A 39 -8.82 35.83 -4.27
C ASP A 39 -9.29 34.83 -3.18
N SER A 40 -10.17 35.24 -2.26
CA SER A 40 -10.75 34.32 -1.26
C SER A 40 -11.62 33.20 -1.87
N ALA A 41 -12.30 33.42 -2.99
CA ALA A 41 -13.09 32.37 -3.64
C ALA A 41 -12.18 31.29 -4.27
N ILE A 42 -11.01 31.70 -4.77
CA ILE A 42 -10.00 30.78 -5.31
C ILE A 42 -9.33 29.99 -4.17
N GLU A 43 -9.06 30.63 -3.04
CA GLU A 43 -8.55 29.96 -1.84
C GLU A 43 -9.54 28.92 -1.31
N ASP A 44 -10.82 29.28 -1.15
CA ASP A 44 -11.87 28.35 -0.72
C ASP A 44 -11.96 27.15 -1.68
N TYR A 45 -11.99 27.40 -2.99
CA TYR A 45 -12.02 26.33 -4.01
C TYR A 45 -10.79 25.42 -3.93
N SER A 46 -9.60 26.01 -3.80
CA SER A 46 -8.35 25.27 -3.68
C SER A 46 -8.34 24.43 -2.41
N SER A 47 -8.88 24.95 -1.30
CA SER A 47 -8.97 24.22 -0.03
C SER A 47 -9.84 22.96 -0.14
N TYR A 48 -10.99 23.03 -0.82
CA TYR A 48 -11.87 21.88 -1.03
C TYR A 48 -11.21 20.79 -1.88
N LEU A 49 -10.47 21.19 -2.92
CA LEU A 49 -9.73 20.24 -3.75
C LEU A 49 -8.55 19.62 -3.01
N ASN A 50 -7.80 20.43 -2.26
CA ASN A 50 -6.64 20.00 -1.51
C ASN A 50 -7.04 19.02 -0.39
N ASP A 51 -8.13 19.29 0.33
CA ASP A 51 -8.67 18.38 1.34
C ASP A 51 -9.05 17.03 0.72
N TRP A 52 -9.79 17.04 -0.38
CA TRP A 52 -10.12 15.80 -1.10
C TRP A 52 -8.88 15.05 -1.60
N LEU A 53 -7.89 15.77 -2.14
CA LEU A 53 -6.64 15.18 -2.65
C LEU A 53 -5.86 14.50 -1.53
N ILE A 54 -5.71 15.18 -0.38
CA ILE A 54 -5.07 14.62 0.81
C ILE A 54 -5.81 13.36 1.27
N GLN A 55 -7.15 13.39 1.31
CA GLN A 55 -7.93 12.21 1.70
C GLN A 55 -7.71 11.01 0.75
N GLN A 56 -7.66 11.25 -0.56
CA GLN A 56 -7.44 10.17 -1.53
C GLN A 56 -6.01 9.60 -1.48
N GLN A 57 -5.03 10.41 -1.08
CA GLN A 57 -3.60 10.05 -1.12
C GLN A 57 -2.95 9.94 0.26
N TRP A 58 -3.76 9.96 1.33
CA TRP A 58 -3.25 9.92 2.70
C TRP A 58 -2.32 8.73 2.94
N VAL A 59 -2.68 7.58 2.37
CA VAL A 59 -1.93 6.33 2.49
C VAL A 59 -0.55 6.39 1.83
N SER A 60 -0.38 7.21 0.78
CA SER A 60 0.92 7.43 0.14
C SER A 60 1.69 8.61 0.74
N LEU A 61 1.01 9.56 1.36
CA LEU A 61 1.62 10.74 2.00
C LEU A 61 2.16 10.46 3.40
N GLN A 62 1.52 9.53 4.12
CA GLN A 62 1.89 9.21 5.50
C GLN A 62 3.32 8.65 5.59
N GLY A 63 4.17 9.34 6.35
CA GLY A 63 5.56 8.93 6.58
C GLY A 63 6.56 9.37 5.51
N LEU A 64 6.16 10.25 4.58
CA LEU A 64 7.11 10.92 3.67
C LEU A 64 7.81 12.10 4.36
N GLU A 65 9.08 12.31 4.02
CA GLU A 65 9.92 13.42 4.49
C GLU A 65 9.70 14.70 3.68
N LEU A 66 9.38 15.81 4.36
CA LEU A 66 9.01 17.14 3.82
C LEU A 66 10.04 17.77 2.85
N GLY A 67 11.29 17.31 2.86
CA GLY A 67 12.38 17.87 2.05
C GLY A 67 12.61 17.23 0.67
N THR A 68 11.90 16.16 0.31
CA THR A 68 12.24 15.37 -0.89
C THR A 68 11.34 15.67 -2.09
N ALA A 69 11.89 15.54 -3.31
CA ALA A 69 11.13 15.65 -4.57
C ALA A 69 10.02 14.57 -4.72
N ASP A 70 9.93 13.65 -3.76
CA ASP A 70 8.97 12.56 -3.72
C ASP A 70 7.54 13.00 -3.40
N PHE A 71 7.26 14.25 -2.97
CA PHE A 71 5.87 14.70 -2.82
C PHE A 71 5.12 14.75 -4.13
N LEU A 72 5.73 15.31 -5.17
CA LEU A 72 5.12 15.37 -6.49
C LEU A 72 4.92 13.96 -7.04
N THR A 73 5.84 13.05 -6.75
CA THR A 73 5.69 11.63 -7.03
C THR A 73 4.55 11.02 -6.21
N ALA A 74 4.39 11.32 -4.92
CA ALA A 74 3.33 10.79 -4.07
C ALA A 74 1.94 11.31 -4.44
N TYR A 75 1.85 12.56 -4.90
CA TYR A 75 0.63 13.16 -5.44
C TYR A 75 0.32 12.70 -6.88
N SER A 76 1.31 12.27 -7.66
CA SER A 76 1.11 11.86 -9.06
C SER A 76 1.03 10.34 -9.26
N THR A 77 1.73 9.58 -8.45
CA THR A 77 1.78 8.12 -8.51
C THR A 77 0.76 7.52 -7.56
N LYS A 78 0.03 6.53 -8.06
CA LYS A 78 -0.91 5.74 -7.27
C LYS A 78 -0.19 4.45 -6.90
N SER A 79 0.66 4.51 -5.88
CA SER A 79 1.37 3.33 -5.42
C SER A 79 0.60 2.66 -4.29
N ASN A 80 0.45 1.34 -4.39
CA ASN A 80 0.03 0.51 -3.26
C ASN A 80 1.20 0.33 -2.29
N ASP A 81 1.99 1.37 -2.02
CA ASP A 81 3.24 1.24 -1.26
C ASP A 81 2.96 0.84 0.18
N PHE A 82 1.84 1.28 0.75
CA PHE A 82 1.37 0.74 2.03
C PHE A 82 1.13 -0.78 1.98
N MET A 83 0.48 -1.29 0.94
CA MET A 83 0.34 -2.75 0.80
C MET A 83 1.67 -3.44 0.51
N ARG A 84 2.57 -2.81 -0.26
CA ARG A 84 3.93 -3.32 -0.47
C ARG A 84 4.72 -3.38 0.83
N SER A 85 4.51 -2.45 1.77
CA SER A 85 5.14 -2.48 3.08
C SER A 85 4.81 -3.78 3.84
N PHE A 86 3.54 -4.24 3.77
CA PHE A 86 3.14 -5.54 4.30
C PHE A 86 3.76 -6.69 3.53
N THR A 87 3.91 -6.58 2.21
CA THR A 87 4.58 -7.63 1.43
C THR A 87 6.03 -7.82 1.88
N PHE A 88 6.73 -6.76 2.31
CA PHE A 88 8.09 -6.89 2.86
C PHE A 88 8.10 -7.58 4.22
N ALA A 89 7.19 -7.23 5.12
CA ALA A 89 7.06 -7.89 6.42
C ALA A 89 6.70 -9.38 6.27
N TYR A 90 5.78 -9.70 5.35
CA TYR A 90 5.40 -11.08 5.05
C TYR A 90 6.52 -11.85 4.34
N SER A 91 7.17 -11.23 3.36
CA SER A 91 8.36 -11.77 2.68
C SER A 91 9.46 -12.13 3.67
N ARG A 92 9.69 -11.27 4.68
CA ARG A 92 10.65 -11.52 5.77
C ARG A 92 10.28 -12.76 6.59
N GLN A 93 8.99 -12.96 6.91
CA GLN A 93 8.50 -14.12 7.66
C GLN A 93 8.57 -15.44 6.87
N VAL A 94 8.41 -15.38 5.55
CA VAL A 94 8.43 -16.57 4.69
C VAL A 94 9.84 -16.83 4.12
N GLY A 95 10.79 -15.91 4.29
CA GLY A 95 12.13 -16.01 3.72
C GLY A 95 12.22 -15.78 2.21
N LEU A 96 11.13 -15.33 1.58
CA LEU A 96 11.05 -15.05 0.15
C LEU A 96 11.53 -13.61 -0.11
N GLY A 97 12.81 -13.34 0.13
CA GLY A 97 13.41 -12.00 0.00
C GLY A 97 13.57 -11.46 -1.43
N THR A 98 12.82 -11.97 -2.41
CA THR A 98 13.02 -11.64 -3.84
C THR A 98 12.75 -10.17 -4.17
N ASN A 99 11.86 -9.52 -3.42
CA ASN A 99 11.49 -8.12 -3.65
C ASN A 99 11.94 -7.18 -2.52
N ALA A 100 12.56 -7.70 -1.45
CA ALA A 100 12.99 -6.86 -0.34
C ALA A 100 14.15 -5.95 -0.81
N PRO A 101 14.17 -4.66 -0.43
CA PRO A 101 15.28 -3.78 -0.77
C PRO A 101 16.57 -4.35 -0.16
N ALA A 102 17.63 -4.42 -0.97
CA ALA A 102 18.97 -4.84 -0.53
C ALA A 102 19.64 -3.75 0.33
N ALA A 103 18.98 -3.35 1.42
CA ALA A 103 19.44 -2.36 2.37
C ALA A 103 20.05 -3.03 3.61
N ALA A 104 20.89 -2.30 4.33
CA ALA A 104 21.45 -2.74 5.60
C ALA A 104 20.32 -3.14 6.58
N GLY A 105 20.35 -4.38 7.08
CA GLY A 105 19.32 -4.94 7.97
C GLY A 105 18.33 -5.91 7.31
N TRP A 106 18.38 -6.06 5.98
CA TRP A 106 17.59 -7.06 5.24
C TRP A 106 18.41 -8.30 4.82
N GLU A 107 19.66 -8.40 5.25
CA GLU A 107 20.52 -9.55 4.99
C GLU A 107 20.10 -10.76 5.83
N LEU A 108 19.79 -11.87 5.16
CA LEU A 108 19.54 -13.15 5.82
C LEU A 108 20.87 -13.80 6.22
N LYS A 109 21.21 -13.74 7.50
CA LYS A 109 22.43 -14.34 8.05
C LYS A 109 22.19 -15.80 8.42
N ARG A 110 23.27 -16.58 8.43
CA ARG A 110 23.25 -18.01 8.78
C ARG A 110 24.19 -18.28 9.94
N ASP A 111 23.73 -19.05 10.91
CA ASP A 111 24.54 -19.60 12.00
C ASP A 111 24.13 -21.05 12.30
N PHE A 112 24.84 -21.74 13.18
CA PHE A 112 24.57 -23.14 13.53
C PHE A 112 24.62 -23.39 15.04
N ILE A 113 23.86 -24.40 15.48
CA ILE A 113 23.99 -25.00 16.80
C ILE A 113 24.56 -26.41 16.65
N VAL A 114 25.34 -26.87 17.63
CA VAL A 114 25.84 -28.24 17.70
C VAL A 114 24.97 -29.02 18.70
N THR A 115 24.41 -30.15 18.26
CA THR A 115 23.54 -30.98 19.10
C THR A 115 24.33 -31.78 20.13
N SER A 116 23.82 -31.81 21.36
CA SER A 116 24.32 -32.66 22.44
C SER A 116 23.37 -33.83 22.69
N ALA A 117 23.89 -34.92 23.24
CA ALA A 117 23.07 -36.06 23.61
C ALA A 117 22.04 -35.67 24.70
N ASP A 118 20.86 -36.26 24.60
CA ASP A 118 19.75 -36.13 25.55
C ASP A 118 19.33 -34.67 25.84
N THR A 119 19.61 -33.74 24.92
CA THR A 119 19.32 -32.32 25.06
C THR A 119 18.23 -31.89 24.08
N GLN A 120 17.10 -31.42 24.61
CA GLN A 120 15.94 -31.00 23.82
C GLN A 120 16.00 -29.54 23.39
N VAL A 121 16.49 -28.69 24.30
CA VAL A 121 16.36 -27.23 24.21
C VAL A 121 17.73 -26.62 23.92
N TYR A 122 17.80 -25.80 22.88
CA TYR A 122 18.99 -25.06 22.49
C TYR A 122 18.69 -23.57 22.50
N VAL A 123 19.61 -22.76 23.02
CA VAL A 123 19.42 -21.31 23.16
C VAL A 123 20.12 -20.59 22.02
N ILE A 124 19.38 -19.68 21.37
CA ILE A 124 19.90 -18.71 20.40
C ILE A 124 20.15 -17.38 21.13
N PRO A 125 21.30 -16.73 20.86
CA PRO A 125 21.62 -15.41 21.42
C PRO A 125 20.52 -14.37 21.17
N ALA A 126 20.45 -13.38 22.06
CA ALA A 126 19.56 -12.24 21.91
C ALA A 126 19.85 -11.44 20.62
N ASN A 127 18.88 -10.64 20.19
CA ASN A 127 18.93 -9.80 18.99
C ASN A 127 18.89 -10.56 17.64
N ARG A 128 18.35 -11.77 17.62
CA ARG A 128 18.21 -12.59 16.40
C ARG A 128 16.76 -12.97 16.15
N GLU A 129 16.21 -12.51 15.04
CA GLU A 129 14.92 -12.96 14.56
C GLU A 129 15.11 -14.17 13.63
N VAL A 130 14.96 -15.37 14.19
CA VAL A 130 15.02 -16.62 13.44
C VAL A 130 13.85 -16.71 12.45
N ASN A 131 14.19 -17.02 11.20
CA ASN A 131 13.24 -17.22 10.10
C ASN A 131 12.99 -18.71 9.84
N GLU A 132 14.05 -19.44 9.49
CA GLU A 132 13.99 -20.87 9.17
C GLU A 132 15.09 -21.63 9.90
N LEU A 133 14.76 -22.86 10.31
CA LEU A 133 15.71 -23.81 10.88
C LEU A 133 15.81 -25.05 9.98
N LEU A 134 17.02 -25.34 9.54
CA LEU A 134 17.33 -26.50 8.70
C LEU A 134 17.61 -27.71 9.59
N TRP A 135 16.54 -28.46 9.86
CA TRP A 135 16.55 -29.72 10.59
C TRP A 135 15.87 -30.80 9.75
N GLU A 136 16.54 -31.16 8.65
CA GLU A 136 16.17 -32.29 7.81
C GLU A 136 17.44 -33.09 7.52
N THR A 137 17.37 -34.41 7.64
CA THR A 137 18.41 -35.29 7.09
C THR A 137 18.16 -35.36 5.59
N PRO A 138 19.05 -34.85 4.73
CA PRO A 138 18.85 -34.97 3.28
C PRO A 138 18.76 -36.45 2.91
N PRO A 139 17.83 -36.83 2.01
CA PRO A 139 17.76 -38.20 1.54
C PRO A 139 19.05 -38.52 0.77
N GLY A 140 19.97 -39.23 1.42
CA GLY A 140 21.14 -39.76 0.75
C GLY A 140 20.69 -40.81 -0.26
N ILE A 141 20.83 -40.52 -1.55
CA ILE A 141 20.90 -41.58 -2.58
C ILE A 141 22.33 -42.11 -2.55
N ASP A 142 22.75 -42.64 -1.41
CA ASP A 142 24.07 -43.25 -1.23
C ASP A 142 24.04 -44.73 -1.69
N GLY A 143 23.35 -44.92 -2.82
CA GLY A 143 23.20 -46.18 -3.52
C GLY A 143 23.92 -46.14 -4.85
N GLY A 144 25.07 -45.46 -4.92
CA GLY A 144 26.09 -45.61 -5.95
C GLY A 144 25.65 -45.77 -7.42
N ASN A 145 24.56 -45.12 -7.87
CA ASN A 145 23.99 -45.38 -9.21
C ASN A 145 23.51 -44.12 -9.95
N ASN A 146 23.97 -42.93 -9.60
CA ASN A 146 23.70 -41.73 -10.42
C ASN A 146 24.71 -41.55 -11.56
N ASP A 147 25.91 -42.10 -11.44
CA ASP A 147 26.92 -42.12 -12.51
C ASP A 147 27.55 -43.52 -12.64
N PRO A 148 27.16 -44.30 -13.66
CA PRO A 148 27.68 -45.64 -13.86
C PRO A 148 29.13 -45.67 -14.37
N PHE A 149 29.71 -44.53 -14.77
CA PHE A 149 31.07 -44.44 -15.29
C PHE A 149 32.11 -44.01 -14.25
N ALA A 150 31.67 -43.61 -13.05
CA ALA A 150 32.57 -43.15 -11.99
C ALA A 150 33.29 -44.28 -11.23
N LEU A 151 32.82 -45.54 -11.30
CA LEU A 151 33.33 -46.66 -10.49
C LEU A 151 33.43 -47.96 -11.31
N THR A 152 34.57 -48.65 -11.23
CA THR A 152 34.97 -49.78 -12.11
C THR A 152 34.55 -51.18 -11.64
N ASN A 153 33.56 -51.34 -10.75
CA ASN A 153 33.26 -52.64 -10.12
C ASN A 153 31.86 -53.19 -10.44
N TRP A 154 31.51 -53.23 -11.73
CA TRP A 154 30.25 -53.77 -12.24
C TRP A 154 30.33 -55.28 -12.45
N THR A 155 29.30 -56.00 -12.01
CA THR A 155 29.22 -57.46 -12.15
C THR A 155 27.90 -57.86 -12.81
N ALA A 156 27.95 -58.82 -13.74
CA ALA A 156 26.74 -59.41 -14.31
C ALA A 156 26.16 -60.45 -13.33
N GLY A 157 24.93 -60.25 -12.89
CA GLY A 157 24.18 -61.18 -12.04
C GLY A 157 22.96 -61.75 -12.75
N GLN A 158 22.32 -62.74 -12.12
CA GLN A 158 21.16 -63.46 -12.66
C GLN A 158 19.93 -62.56 -12.92
N MET A 159 19.90 -61.38 -12.30
CA MET A 159 18.85 -60.36 -12.45
C MET A 159 19.35 -59.13 -13.25
N GLY A 160 20.43 -59.26 -14.03
CA GLY A 160 21.03 -58.20 -14.85
C GLY A 160 22.35 -57.67 -14.31
N TRP A 161 22.84 -56.57 -14.90
CA TRP A 161 24.03 -55.87 -14.40
C TRP A 161 23.76 -55.25 -13.03
N GLY A 162 24.71 -55.39 -12.11
CA GLY A 162 24.61 -54.85 -10.76
C GLY A 162 25.95 -54.43 -10.19
N TYR A 163 25.91 -53.41 -9.35
CA TYR A 163 27.06 -52.92 -8.59
C TYR A 163 26.91 -53.40 -7.14
N MET A 164 27.85 -54.21 -6.66
CA MET A 164 27.87 -54.75 -5.29
C MET A 164 26.53 -55.38 -4.84
N GLY A 165 25.90 -56.19 -5.72
CA GLY A 165 24.63 -56.86 -5.43
C GLY A 165 23.39 -55.97 -5.49
N ARG A 166 23.51 -54.72 -5.95
CA ARG A 166 22.39 -53.81 -6.23
C ARG A 166 22.11 -53.77 -7.73
N PRO A 167 20.84 -53.83 -8.16
CA PRO A 167 20.50 -53.77 -9.58
C PRO A 167 20.93 -52.41 -10.19
N ALA A 168 21.39 -52.43 -11.44
CA ALA A 168 21.74 -51.26 -12.23
C ALA A 168 20.52 -50.31 -12.40
N MET A 169 20.42 -49.29 -11.56
CA MET A 169 19.34 -48.30 -11.66
C MET A 169 19.63 -47.20 -12.71
N TYR A 170 20.83 -47.16 -13.29
CA TYR A 170 21.24 -46.13 -14.26
C TYR A 170 20.59 -46.27 -15.65
N VAL A 171 20.07 -47.46 -16.00
CA VAL A 171 19.32 -47.67 -17.26
C VAL A 171 17.93 -47.01 -17.18
N GLN A 172 17.47 -46.68 -15.97
CA GLN A 172 16.18 -46.02 -15.80
C GLN A 172 16.27 -44.54 -16.18
N PRO A 173 15.23 -43.97 -16.81
CA PRO A 173 15.14 -42.54 -17.05
C PRO A 173 15.32 -41.75 -15.75
N THR A 174 15.90 -40.56 -15.83
CA THR A 174 16.09 -39.64 -14.68
C THR A 174 14.80 -39.40 -13.89
N TYR A 175 13.65 -39.43 -14.56
CA TYR A 175 12.33 -39.38 -13.94
C TYR A 175 12.06 -40.52 -12.93
N SER A 176 12.46 -41.76 -13.25
CA SER A 176 12.32 -42.91 -12.33
C SER A 176 13.22 -42.76 -11.10
N THR A 177 14.42 -42.24 -11.30
CA THR A 177 15.36 -41.94 -10.20
C THR A 177 14.81 -40.84 -9.30
N LEU A 178 14.21 -39.79 -9.88
CA LEU A 178 13.56 -38.73 -9.13
C LEU A 178 12.36 -39.25 -8.31
N LEU A 179 11.49 -40.06 -8.92
CA LEU A 179 10.37 -40.68 -8.21
C LEU A 179 10.84 -41.58 -7.08
N SER A 180 11.89 -42.38 -7.31
CA SER A 180 12.50 -43.22 -6.28
C SER A 180 13.12 -42.39 -5.15
N ALA A 181 13.69 -41.22 -5.46
CA ALA A 181 14.20 -40.28 -4.47
C ALA A 181 13.06 -39.65 -3.65
N GLN A 182 11.97 -39.25 -4.29
CA GLN A 182 10.78 -38.72 -3.63
C GLN A 182 10.12 -39.76 -2.73
N ASP A 183 9.94 -40.98 -3.24
CA ASP A 183 9.40 -42.11 -2.48
C ASP A 183 10.29 -42.47 -1.29
N ARG A 184 11.62 -42.51 -1.47
CA ARG A 184 12.55 -42.68 -0.35
C ARG A 184 12.48 -41.53 0.65
N ARG A 185 12.39 -40.28 0.21
CA ARG A 185 12.23 -39.12 1.11
C ARG A 185 10.93 -39.23 1.90
N MET A 186 9.82 -39.60 1.27
CA MET A 186 8.54 -39.76 1.94
C MET A 186 8.57 -40.93 2.92
N LYS A 187 9.14 -42.08 2.51
CA LYS A 187 9.34 -43.23 3.40
C LYS A 187 10.27 -42.90 4.56
N GLN A 188 11.34 -42.14 4.34
CA GLN A 188 12.20 -41.65 5.42
C GLN A 188 11.42 -40.71 6.34
N ARG A 189 10.58 -39.80 5.83
CA ARG A 189 9.72 -38.95 6.67
C ARG A 189 8.72 -39.75 7.52
N ILE A 190 8.15 -40.81 6.95
CA ILE A 190 7.20 -41.70 7.63
C ILE A 190 7.91 -42.59 8.66
N LEU A 191 9.00 -43.24 8.27
CA LEU A 191 9.75 -44.20 9.11
C LEU A 191 10.61 -43.49 10.16
N GLN A 192 11.19 -42.34 9.81
CA GLN A 192 12.14 -41.63 10.66
C GLN A 192 11.51 -40.49 11.47
N SER A 193 10.16 -40.42 11.54
CA SER A 193 9.38 -39.40 12.28
C SER A 193 9.89 -37.98 12.03
N THR A 194 9.17 -37.19 11.21
CA THR A 194 9.60 -35.83 10.81
C THR A 194 10.32 -35.11 11.94
N LEU A 195 11.61 -34.85 11.71
CA LEU A 195 12.43 -33.97 12.52
C LEU A 195 11.66 -32.64 12.65
N THR A 196 11.03 -32.43 13.79
CA THR A 196 10.16 -31.30 14.05
C THR A 196 10.87 -30.38 15.03
N TYR A 197 10.64 -29.09 14.87
CA TYR A 197 11.18 -28.11 15.78
C TYR A 197 10.10 -27.12 16.18
N ARG A 198 10.25 -26.57 17.38
CA ARG A 198 9.44 -25.45 17.87
C ARG A 198 10.38 -24.37 18.36
N ILE A 199 10.09 -23.11 18.05
CA ILE A 199 10.84 -21.96 18.54
C ILE A 199 9.97 -21.23 19.57
N THR A 200 10.51 -20.93 20.74
CA THR A 200 9.84 -20.13 21.77
C THR A 200 10.74 -18.97 22.20
N GLY A 201 10.16 -17.80 22.50
CA GLY A 201 10.91 -16.67 23.06
C GLY A 201 11.02 -16.77 24.58
N ASN A 202 12.16 -16.35 25.12
CA ASN A 202 12.34 -16.10 26.56
C ASN A 202 12.25 -14.61 26.87
N GLU A 203 12.08 -14.27 28.15
CA GLU A 203 11.99 -12.89 28.65
C GLU A 203 13.25 -12.05 28.36
N ASP A 204 14.43 -12.67 28.37
CA ASP A 204 15.72 -12.02 28.10
C ASP A 204 15.95 -11.68 26.61
N GLY A 205 14.97 -11.92 25.73
CA GLY A 205 15.11 -11.73 24.28
C GLY A 205 15.89 -12.84 23.57
N THR A 206 16.33 -13.88 24.30
CA THR A 206 16.87 -15.12 23.72
C THR A 206 15.73 -15.99 23.16
N LYS A 207 16.04 -16.84 22.18
CA LYS A 207 15.07 -17.80 21.64
C LYS A 207 15.50 -19.22 21.97
N CYS A 208 14.56 -20.06 22.39
CA CYS A 208 14.74 -21.48 22.62
C CYS A 208 14.25 -22.28 21.41
N ILE A 209 15.11 -23.13 20.86
CA ILE A 209 14.75 -24.15 19.88
C ILE A 209 14.51 -25.45 20.62
N HIS A 210 13.34 -26.04 20.43
CA HIS A 210 13.00 -27.37 20.89
C HIS A 210 13.10 -28.32 19.70
N LEU A 211 14.02 -29.28 19.74
CA LEU A 211 14.21 -30.28 18.69
C LEU A 211 13.51 -31.59 19.05
N TYR A 212 12.84 -32.19 18.07
CA TYR A 212 12.17 -33.47 18.17
C TYR A 212 12.51 -34.36 16.96
N PRO A 213 12.83 -35.65 17.16
CA PRO A 213 13.12 -36.33 18.44
C PRO A 213 14.41 -35.83 19.12
N LEU A 214 14.59 -36.14 20.41
CA LEU A 214 15.78 -35.79 21.19
C LEU A 214 17.05 -36.38 20.56
N PRO A 215 18.04 -35.54 20.17
CA PRO A 215 19.34 -36.04 19.72
C PRO A 215 19.99 -36.89 20.80
N GLY A 216 20.51 -38.07 20.47
CA GLY A 216 21.08 -39.01 21.43
C GLY A 216 20.05 -39.79 22.27
N GLY A 217 18.75 -39.51 22.13
CA GLY A 217 17.70 -40.06 22.99
C GLY A 217 17.40 -41.55 22.77
N ARG A 218 16.66 -42.16 23.70
CA ARG A 218 16.12 -43.54 23.52
C ARG A 218 15.19 -43.65 22.30
N ASN A 219 14.43 -42.59 22.04
CA ASN A 219 13.45 -42.52 20.96
C ASN A 219 14.06 -41.94 19.67
N GLU A 220 15.38 -41.73 19.62
CA GLU A 220 16.09 -41.44 18.38
C GLU A 220 16.08 -42.68 17.49
N ILE A 221 15.78 -42.48 16.21
CA ILE A 221 15.91 -43.54 15.21
C ILE A 221 17.39 -43.75 14.90
N ALA A 222 17.87 -44.94 15.24
CA ALA A 222 19.20 -45.40 14.88
C ALA A 222 19.19 -46.01 13.47
N ASP A 223 20.16 -45.63 12.64
CA ASP A 223 20.48 -46.39 11.42
C ASP A 223 21.34 -47.61 11.79
N ARG A 224 21.77 -48.42 10.80
CA ARG A 224 22.77 -49.49 10.98
C ARG A 224 24.03 -49.02 11.73
N TRP A 225 24.32 -47.72 11.64
CA TRP A 225 25.47 -47.05 12.27
C TRP A 225 25.20 -46.46 13.66
N GLY A 226 24.02 -46.69 14.23
CA GLY A 226 23.64 -46.23 15.57
C GLY A 226 22.98 -44.85 15.61
N LYS A 227 22.95 -44.26 16.81
CA LYS A 227 22.50 -42.89 17.07
C LYS A 227 23.43 -41.93 16.34
N HIS A 228 22.88 -41.00 15.56
CA HIS A 228 23.65 -40.20 14.62
C HIS A 228 23.35 -38.71 14.68
N TYR A 229 22.32 -38.27 15.42
CA TYR A 229 22.01 -36.85 15.58
C TYR A 229 22.90 -36.13 16.56
N GLN A 230 23.57 -36.83 17.48
CA GLN A 230 24.54 -36.22 18.41
C GLN A 230 25.75 -35.65 17.65
N GLY A 231 26.16 -34.43 17.99
CA GLY A 231 27.34 -33.76 17.42
C GLY A 231 27.12 -33.21 16.00
N ARG A 232 25.89 -33.21 15.49
CA ARG A 232 25.55 -32.63 14.19
C ARG A 232 25.29 -31.13 14.30
N LYS A 233 25.51 -30.44 13.18
CA LYS A 233 25.21 -29.02 13.05
C LYS A 233 23.78 -28.83 12.56
N VAL A 234 22.98 -28.08 13.31
CA VAL A 234 21.67 -27.60 12.87
C VAL A 234 21.83 -26.16 12.46
N TRP A 235 21.56 -25.87 11.20
CA TRP A 235 21.70 -24.52 10.67
C TRP A 235 20.40 -23.75 10.89
N TYR A 236 20.50 -22.47 11.20
CA TYR A 236 19.36 -21.58 11.27
C TYR A 236 19.67 -20.26 10.58
N PHE A 237 18.64 -19.70 9.95
CA PHE A 237 18.68 -18.42 9.27
C PHE A 237 18.00 -17.36 10.12
N TYR A 238 18.62 -16.18 10.22
CA TYR A 238 18.12 -15.10 11.06
C TYR A 238 18.37 -13.73 10.46
N TYR A 239 17.55 -12.76 10.87
CA TYR A 239 17.79 -11.35 10.69
C TYR A 239 18.31 -10.74 11.99
N ASP A 240 19.28 -9.83 11.91
CA ASP A 240 19.70 -9.04 13.07
C ASP A 240 18.61 -8.03 13.45
N THR A 241 18.38 -7.90 14.75
CA THR A 241 17.49 -6.85 15.31
C THR A 241 18.26 -5.81 16.13
N ALA A 242 19.60 -5.89 16.15
CA ALA A 242 20.45 -4.92 16.83
C ALA A 242 20.36 -3.56 16.12
N GLY A 243 20.09 -2.48 16.88
CA GLY A 243 20.13 -1.10 16.37
C GLY A 243 18.77 -0.42 16.16
N LYS A 244 17.64 -1.00 16.58
CA LYS A 244 16.35 -0.29 16.60
C LYS A 244 16.23 0.57 17.87
N ASP A 245 17.08 1.58 17.99
CA ASP A 245 16.83 2.66 18.95
C ASP A 245 15.61 3.43 18.46
N ARG A 246 14.44 3.04 18.99
CA ARG A 246 13.15 3.65 18.68
C ARG A 246 13.20 5.17 18.84
N ASP A 247 13.97 5.64 19.83
CA ASP A 247 14.08 7.06 20.16
C ASP A 247 14.91 7.83 19.13
N LYS A 248 16.02 7.25 18.61
CA LYS A 248 16.76 7.84 17.47
C LYS A 248 15.93 7.87 16.20
N CYS A 249 15.15 6.83 15.95
CA CYS A 249 14.21 6.79 14.84
C CYS A 249 13.13 7.88 14.98
N LEU A 250 12.64 8.16 16.19
CA LEU A 250 11.66 9.23 16.41
C LEU A 250 12.27 10.63 16.25
N GLU A 251 13.53 10.83 16.67
CA GLU A 251 14.26 12.10 16.51
C GLU A 251 14.68 12.37 15.07
N GLU A 252 15.06 11.35 14.30
CA GLU A 252 15.41 11.47 12.88
C GLU A 252 14.17 11.73 11.99
N ASN A 253 12.97 11.44 12.47
CA ASN A 253 11.70 11.59 11.73
C ASN A 253 10.87 12.80 12.21
N ASP A 254 11.48 13.94 12.52
CA ASP A 254 10.70 15.16 12.83
C ASP A 254 10.06 15.78 11.56
N ASP A 255 10.75 15.67 10.42
CA ASP A 255 10.31 16.18 9.11
C ASP A 255 9.32 15.25 8.37
N THR A 256 8.70 14.29 9.05
CA THR A 256 7.72 13.38 8.44
C THR A 256 6.29 13.88 8.58
N ILE A 257 5.50 13.74 7.53
CA ILE A 257 4.06 14.07 7.57
C ILE A 257 3.35 13.11 8.55
N LYS A 258 2.87 13.67 9.66
CA LYS A 258 2.12 12.96 10.71
C LYS A 258 0.63 13.29 10.64
N LEU A 259 0.30 14.56 10.35
CA LEU A 259 -1.07 15.05 10.31
C LEU A 259 -1.45 15.50 8.90
N PRO A 260 -2.75 15.45 8.54
CA PRO A 260 -3.24 16.01 7.28
C PRO A 260 -2.92 17.50 7.08
N SER A 261 -2.76 18.25 8.18
CA SER A 261 -2.35 19.67 8.17
C SER A 261 -0.91 19.90 7.74
N ASP A 262 -0.06 18.89 7.89
CA ASP A 262 1.38 19.01 7.63
C ASP A 262 1.68 18.82 6.13
N ALA A 263 0.67 18.41 5.35
CA ALA A 263 0.80 18.21 3.91
C ALA A 263 0.97 19.56 3.18
N PRO A 264 2.08 19.77 2.46
CA PRO A 264 2.31 21.02 1.73
C PRO A 264 1.34 21.11 0.55
N THR A 265 0.42 22.07 0.59
CA THR A 265 -0.55 22.31 -0.48
C THR A 265 -0.34 23.68 -1.11
N GLN A 266 -0.69 23.82 -2.40
CA GLN A 266 -0.56 25.07 -3.13
C GLN A 266 -1.94 25.64 -3.49
N ILE A 267 -2.03 26.96 -3.51
CA ILE A 267 -3.21 27.67 -3.98
C ILE A 267 -3.21 27.63 -5.51
N LEU A 268 -4.34 27.26 -6.12
CA LEU A 268 -4.47 27.18 -7.56
C LEU A 268 -4.52 28.56 -8.19
N LYS A 269 -3.90 28.72 -9.37
CA LYS A 269 -3.97 29.94 -10.16
C LYS A 269 -5.19 29.90 -11.08
N TYR A 270 -5.94 31.01 -11.19
CA TYR A 270 -7.15 31.09 -12.00
C TYR A 270 -6.91 30.73 -13.48
N SER A 271 -5.76 31.13 -14.03
CA SER A 271 -5.35 30.81 -15.42
C SER A 271 -5.34 29.32 -15.73
N ASN A 272 -5.01 28.49 -14.73
CA ASN A 272 -4.81 27.05 -14.90
C ASN A 272 -6.12 26.26 -14.71
N LEU A 273 -7.20 26.92 -14.31
CA LEU A 273 -8.50 26.30 -14.11
C LEU A 273 -9.18 26.01 -15.44
N ASN A 274 -9.83 24.84 -15.55
CA ASN A 274 -10.70 24.50 -16.67
C ASN A 274 -12.05 25.27 -16.58
N ASP A 275 -12.87 25.21 -17.63
CA ASP A 275 -14.11 25.97 -17.69
C ASP A 275 -15.12 25.61 -16.58
N VAL A 276 -15.17 24.34 -16.18
CA VAL A 276 -16.05 23.86 -15.10
C VAL A 276 -15.61 24.41 -13.75
N ALA A 277 -14.31 24.37 -13.45
CA ALA A 277 -13.73 24.93 -12.25
C ALA A 277 -13.88 26.46 -12.21
N ARG A 278 -13.67 27.14 -13.35
CA ARG A 278 -13.94 28.59 -13.47
C ARG A 278 -15.39 28.93 -13.18
N GLN A 279 -16.34 28.08 -13.60
CA GLN A 279 -17.75 28.25 -13.26
C GLN A 279 -18.00 28.09 -11.75
N GLN A 280 -17.41 27.07 -11.12
CA GLN A 280 -17.53 26.85 -9.67
C GLN A 280 -16.94 28.01 -8.85
N VAL A 281 -15.74 28.49 -9.23
CA VAL A 281 -15.11 29.66 -8.60
C VAL A 281 -15.95 30.91 -8.81
N ARG A 282 -16.54 31.09 -10.00
CA ARG A 282 -17.45 32.21 -10.27
C ARG A 282 -18.68 32.15 -9.37
N ASP A 283 -19.30 30.98 -9.21
CA ASP A 283 -20.49 30.84 -8.38
C ASP A 283 -20.15 31.08 -6.88
N LEU A 284 -18.98 30.62 -6.40
CA LEU A 284 -18.47 30.97 -5.05
C LEU A 284 -18.17 32.47 -4.90
N PHE A 285 -17.61 33.09 -5.92
CA PHE A 285 -17.36 34.54 -5.96
C PHE A 285 -18.67 35.33 -5.92
N PHE A 286 -19.69 34.89 -6.66
CA PHE A 286 -21.02 35.51 -6.65
C PHE A 286 -21.65 35.42 -5.26
N ALA A 287 -21.55 34.26 -4.61
CA ALA A 287 -22.02 34.06 -3.24
C ALA A 287 -21.38 35.06 -2.27
N LYS A 288 -20.03 35.19 -2.28
CA LYS A 288 -19.32 36.13 -1.41
C LYS A 288 -19.75 37.57 -1.66
N CYS A 289 -19.95 37.96 -2.92
CA CYS A 289 -20.39 39.32 -3.24
C CYS A 289 -21.83 39.59 -2.78
N PHE A 290 -22.76 38.64 -2.95
CA PHE A 290 -24.13 38.76 -2.44
C PHE A 290 -24.17 38.86 -0.90
N MET A 291 -23.40 38.02 -0.21
CA MET A 291 -23.28 38.08 1.25
C MET A 291 -22.70 39.43 1.72
N SER A 292 -21.68 39.95 1.02
CA SER A 292 -21.09 41.25 1.34
C SER A 292 -22.08 42.39 1.14
N GLU A 293 -22.78 42.42 0.00
CA GLU A 293 -23.80 43.45 -0.28
C GLU A 293 -24.96 43.36 0.73
N GLY A 294 -25.38 42.15 1.10
CA GLY A 294 -26.35 41.92 2.18
C GLY A 294 -25.87 42.47 3.52
N ARG A 295 -24.59 42.29 3.88
CA ARG A 295 -24.00 42.88 5.11
C ARG A 295 -23.96 44.40 5.07
N ILE A 296 -23.56 45.01 3.94
CA ILE A 296 -23.49 46.47 3.78
C ILE A 296 -24.90 47.07 3.89
N ARG A 297 -25.90 46.45 3.25
CA ARG A 297 -27.30 46.89 3.36
C ARG A 297 -27.89 46.63 4.74
N GLY A 298 -27.47 45.57 5.41
CA GLY A 298 -27.84 45.25 6.78
C GLY A 298 -27.32 46.24 7.82
N PHE A 299 -26.22 46.96 7.54
CA PHE A 299 -25.71 48.01 8.42
C PHE A 299 -26.71 49.16 8.60
N TRP A 300 -27.46 49.50 7.55
CA TRP A 300 -28.48 50.56 7.58
C TRP A 300 -29.87 50.02 7.97
N THR A 301 -29.91 49.06 8.89
CA THR A 301 -31.17 48.51 9.39
C THR A 301 -31.86 49.50 10.33
N GLY A 302 -32.91 50.13 9.81
CA GLY A 302 -33.78 51.07 10.51
C GLY A 302 -34.81 51.65 9.54
N GLU A 303 -35.98 52.01 10.02
CA GLU A 303 -36.98 52.71 9.20
C GLU A 303 -36.41 54.08 8.83
N VAL A 304 -36.02 54.26 7.57
CA VAL A 304 -35.66 55.58 7.06
C VAL A 304 -36.96 56.28 6.70
N GLY A 305 -37.48 57.12 7.60
CA GLY A 305 -38.68 57.90 7.34
C GLY A 305 -38.89 59.07 8.28
N SER A 306 -38.81 60.29 7.73
CA SER A 306 -39.72 61.39 8.06
C SER A 306 -40.60 61.61 6.82
N GLY A 307 -41.84 61.10 6.84
CA GLY A 307 -42.89 61.40 5.85
C GLY A 307 -42.98 60.48 4.61
N GLU A 308 -44.18 59.87 4.45
CA GLU A 308 -44.83 59.22 3.28
C GLU A 308 -44.14 58.12 2.46
N PHE A 309 -42.83 57.91 2.52
CA PHE A 309 -42.20 56.77 1.83
C PHE A 309 -41.29 55.98 2.76
N MET A 310 -41.89 55.15 3.62
CA MET A 310 -41.15 54.14 4.38
C MET A 310 -40.54 53.12 3.40
N LYS A 311 -39.23 53.24 3.13
CA LYS A 311 -38.48 52.25 2.36
C LYS A 311 -37.77 51.31 3.32
N THR A 312 -38.21 50.05 3.39
CA THR A 312 -37.51 48.98 4.12
C THR A 312 -36.42 48.40 3.23
N MET A 313 -35.17 48.38 3.70
CA MET A 313 -34.07 47.72 2.98
C MET A 313 -34.11 46.20 3.18
N ASP A 314 -34.29 45.45 2.10
CA ASP A 314 -34.29 43.98 2.11
C ASP A 314 -32.86 43.45 2.00
N TYR A 315 -32.20 43.28 3.14
CA TYR A 315 -30.83 42.76 3.25
C TYR A 315 -30.79 41.24 3.44
N ARG A 316 -31.84 40.64 4.02
CA ARG A 316 -31.90 39.20 4.33
C ARG A 316 -32.00 38.36 3.08
N PHE A 317 -32.83 38.78 2.11
CA PHE A 317 -32.96 38.06 0.85
C PHE A 317 -31.62 37.85 0.12
N LEU A 318 -30.79 38.89 0.04
CA LEU A 318 -29.47 38.83 -0.60
C LEU A 318 -28.48 37.96 0.18
N PHE A 319 -28.52 38.04 1.50
CA PHE A 319 -27.67 37.22 2.37
C PHE A 319 -28.02 35.74 2.23
N ASP A 320 -29.32 35.40 2.34
CA ASP A 320 -29.82 34.04 2.24
C ASP A 320 -29.56 33.45 0.84
N GLN A 321 -29.73 34.24 -0.22
CA GLN A 321 -29.39 33.82 -1.59
C GLN A 321 -27.90 33.53 -1.75
N GLY A 322 -27.04 34.36 -1.12
CA GLY A 322 -25.60 34.14 -1.08
C GLY A 322 -25.21 32.84 -0.37
N ASP A 323 -25.77 32.60 0.81
CA ASP A 323 -25.52 31.37 1.58
C ASP A 323 -26.02 30.11 0.83
N GLN A 324 -27.21 30.16 0.25
CA GLN A 324 -27.75 29.07 -0.56
C GLN A 324 -26.87 28.75 -1.77
N LEU A 325 -26.40 29.78 -2.49
CA LEU A 325 -25.52 29.61 -3.63
C LEU A 325 -24.16 29.00 -3.22
N LYS A 326 -23.63 29.42 -2.06
CA LYS A 326 -22.37 28.90 -1.51
C LYS A 326 -22.50 27.41 -1.17
N GLU A 327 -23.51 27.03 -0.39
CA GLU A 327 -23.72 25.64 0.01
C GLU A 327 -24.04 24.75 -1.19
N ALA A 328 -24.90 25.18 -2.11
CA ALA A 328 -25.19 24.42 -3.33
C ALA A 328 -23.93 24.21 -4.21
N THR A 329 -23.06 25.22 -4.30
CA THR A 329 -21.80 25.10 -5.04
C THR A 329 -20.84 24.14 -4.34
N LYS A 330 -20.74 24.21 -3.01
CA LYS A 330 -19.92 23.31 -2.19
C LYS A 330 -20.40 21.86 -2.32
N GLU A 331 -21.69 21.59 -2.18
CA GLU A 331 -22.28 20.27 -2.38
C GLU A 331 -22.02 19.72 -3.79
N LYS A 332 -22.16 20.58 -4.82
CA LYS A 332 -21.85 20.19 -6.19
C LYS A 332 -20.38 19.82 -6.37
N ILE A 333 -19.46 20.57 -5.75
CA ILE A 333 -18.01 20.27 -5.77
C ILE A 333 -17.75 18.92 -5.08
N PHE A 334 -18.17 18.74 -3.84
CA PHE A 334 -17.95 17.47 -3.12
C PHE A 334 -18.62 16.29 -3.81
N GLY A 335 -19.84 16.44 -4.33
CA GLY A 335 -20.54 15.39 -5.06
C GLY A 335 -19.88 15.03 -6.40
N THR A 336 -19.15 15.95 -7.04
CA THR A 336 -18.31 15.60 -8.21
C THR A 336 -17.02 14.92 -7.80
N LEU A 337 -16.38 15.38 -6.73
CA LEU A 337 -15.15 14.79 -6.19
C LEU A 337 -15.37 13.38 -5.65
N GLU A 338 -16.52 13.11 -5.03
CA GLU A 338 -16.88 11.78 -4.53
C GLU A 338 -16.99 10.76 -5.68
N LYS A 339 -17.63 11.14 -6.79
CA LYS A 339 -17.70 10.34 -8.03
C LYS A 339 -16.34 10.05 -8.64
N LEU A 340 -15.39 10.96 -8.44
CA LEU A 340 -14.01 10.81 -8.90
C LEU A 340 -13.13 10.08 -7.88
N SER A 341 -13.67 9.71 -6.70
CA SER A 341 -12.92 8.93 -5.72
C SER A 341 -12.52 7.57 -6.30
N LEU A 342 -11.35 7.07 -5.88
CA LEU A 342 -10.82 5.81 -6.39
C LEU A 342 -11.75 4.64 -6.11
N VAL A 343 -12.43 4.66 -4.95
CA VAL A 343 -13.37 3.61 -4.54
C VAL A 343 -14.56 3.56 -5.50
N GLN A 344 -15.20 4.71 -5.78
CA GLN A 344 -16.33 4.74 -6.70
C GLN A 344 -15.91 4.41 -8.13
N MET A 345 -14.80 4.99 -8.62
CA MET A 345 -14.31 4.70 -9.97
C MET A 345 -13.93 3.23 -10.19
N THR A 346 -13.35 2.56 -9.19
CA THR A 346 -13.00 1.13 -9.30
C THR A 346 -14.23 0.24 -9.24
N ALA A 347 -15.20 0.54 -8.37
CA ALA A 347 -16.48 -0.14 -8.31
C ALA A 347 -17.27 0.00 -9.61
N ASP A 348 -17.34 1.21 -10.17
CA ASP A 348 -18.01 1.47 -11.44
C ASP A 348 -17.34 0.73 -12.59
N ARG A 349 -16.01 0.75 -12.66
CA ARG A 349 -15.27 -0.01 -13.67
C ARG A 349 -15.48 -1.52 -13.55
N ALA A 350 -15.53 -2.06 -12.33
CA ALA A 350 -15.83 -3.46 -12.10
C ALA A 350 -17.24 -3.81 -12.58
N SER A 351 -18.24 -2.98 -12.25
CA SER A 351 -19.62 -3.20 -12.70
C SER A 351 -19.76 -3.11 -14.23
N ILE A 352 -19.06 -2.16 -14.87
CA ILE A 352 -18.99 -2.05 -16.32
C ILE A 352 -18.36 -3.31 -16.91
N ALA A 353 -17.26 -3.80 -16.35
CA ALA A 353 -16.60 -5.01 -16.84
C ALA A 353 -17.51 -6.26 -16.70
N GLU A 354 -18.22 -6.42 -15.59
CA GLU A 354 -19.20 -7.50 -15.43
C GLU A 354 -20.35 -7.40 -16.43
N ASN A 355 -20.90 -6.20 -16.62
CA ASN A 355 -21.99 -5.97 -17.57
C ASN A 355 -21.55 -6.19 -19.01
N VAL A 356 -20.33 -5.78 -19.37
CA VAL A 356 -19.72 -6.05 -20.68
C VAL A 356 -19.52 -7.56 -20.85
N ASN A 357 -19.05 -8.29 -19.85
CA ASN A 357 -18.91 -9.74 -19.93
C ASN A 357 -20.25 -10.45 -20.13
N LYS A 358 -21.31 -10.00 -19.44
CA LYS A 358 -22.69 -10.49 -19.65
C LYS A 358 -23.18 -10.18 -21.05
N GLU A 359 -23.01 -8.95 -21.53
CA GLU A 359 -23.37 -8.50 -22.88
C GLU A 359 -22.68 -9.35 -23.95
N ARG A 360 -21.37 -9.56 -23.84
CA ARG A 360 -20.60 -10.41 -24.75
C ARG A 360 -20.99 -11.89 -24.67
N GLY A 361 -21.53 -12.35 -23.55
CA GLY A 361 -22.10 -13.69 -23.40
C GLY A 361 -23.41 -13.90 -24.17
N TYR A 362 -24.18 -12.84 -24.41
CA TYR A 362 -25.38 -12.88 -25.26
C TYR A 362 -25.06 -12.77 -26.76
N GLN A 363 -23.85 -12.36 -27.11
CA GLN A 363 -23.42 -12.33 -28.50
C GLN A 363 -23.00 -13.74 -28.94
N PRO A 364 -23.55 -14.27 -30.05
CA PRO A 364 -23.05 -15.52 -30.61
C PRO A 364 -21.57 -15.31 -31.01
N PRO A 365 -20.69 -16.30 -30.75
CA PRO A 365 -19.28 -16.19 -31.11
C PRO A 365 -19.14 -15.96 -32.62
N ARG A 366 -18.40 -14.91 -33.00
CA ARG A 366 -18.22 -14.51 -34.41
C ARG A 366 -17.48 -15.54 -35.26
N THR A 367 -16.81 -16.50 -34.63
CA THR A 367 -16.11 -17.60 -35.29
C THR A 367 -16.53 -18.91 -34.65
N PRO A 368 -16.86 -19.95 -35.44
CA PRO A 368 -17.13 -21.27 -34.90
C PRO A 368 -15.87 -21.77 -34.19
N ILE A 369 -15.98 -22.04 -32.89
CA ILE A 369 -14.97 -22.81 -32.18
C ILE A 369 -15.15 -24.25 -32.66
N ILE A 370 -14.47 -24.60 -33.75
CA ILE A 370 -14.22 -26.00 -34.06
C ILE A 370 -13.13 -26.43 -33.08
N SER A 371 -13.52 -27.14 -32.02
CA SER A 371 -12.55 -27.91 -31.23
C SER A 371 -12.00 -29.00 -32.16
N ILE A 372 -10.73 -28.88 -32.55
CA ILE A 372 -9.96 -30.00 -33.10
C ILE A 372 -9.56 -30.93 -31.96
#